data_AF-A0AAN8PCS7-F1
#
_entry.id   AF-A0AAN8PCS7-F1
#
_cell.length_a   1.000
_cell.length_b   1.000
_cell.length_c   1.000
_cell.angle_alpha   90.00
_cell.angle_beta   90.00
_cell.angle_gamma   90.00
#
_symmetry.space_group_name_H-M   'P 1'
#
loop_
_entity.id
_entity.type
_entity.pdbx_description
1 polymer ?
#
loop_
_entity_poly.entity_id
_entity_poly.type
_entity_poly.pdbx_seq_one_letter_code
_entity_poly.pdbx_strand_id
1 'polypeptide(L)'
;MDVELGYVNLLMVLFLLGCLANDDMSYNIKSSSKRPLLPNNAVSMVIDATERMTISQLETTPSSIAIQWNFLKIDFNGTHQETVVGYISMNTNGRFISDNLGDVVNEFEFKHLQPDTVYSICVEVITVNIAETVSHFKCVNMKTIPTIRTDSIVAIFIAFGYLGFMGIVGCAVWKHRIHNINRNRFDEEVIEDGSSVRWKDIEEHQKLNSIEESVDV
;
A
#
# COMPACT_ATOMS: atom_id res chain seq x y z
N MET A 1 -22.33 13.18 -28.71
CA MET A 1 -21.08 12.48 -28.35
C MET A 1 -20.34 13.23 -27.23
N ASP A 2 -20.95 14.24 -26.61
CA ASP A 2 -20.24 15.21 -25.77
C ASP A 2 -20.19 14.86 -24.27
N VAL A 3 -20.97 13.87 -23.83
CA VAL A 3 -21.06 13.46 -22.42
C VAL A 3 -19.83 12.64 -21.98
N GLU A 4 -19.23 11.87 -22.88
CA GLU A 4 -18.06 11.05 -22.54
C GLU A 4 -16.77 11.87 -22.41
N LEU A 5 -16.64 12.95 -23.19
CA LEU A 5 -15.49 13.86 -23.11
C LEU A 5 -15.48 14.65 -21.78
N GLY A 6 -16.67 14.94 -21.24
CA GLY A 6 -16.82 15.57 -19.93
C GLY A 6 -16.38 14.66 -18.78
N TYR A 7 -16.68 13.36 -18.87
CA TYR A 7 -16.32 12.39 -17.84
C TYR A 7 -14.80 12.13 -17.77
N VAL A 8 -14.14 12.07 -18.93
CA VAL A 8 -12.69 11.89 -19.01
C VAL A 8 -11.95 13.12 -18.48
N ASN A 9 -12.42 14.34 -18.80
CA ASN A 9 -11.83 15.56 -18.25
C ASN A 9 -12.06 15.71 -16.75
N LEU A 10 -13.24 15.33 -16.23
CA LEU A 10 -13.51 15.34 -14.79
C LEU A 10 -12.57 14.38 -14.02
N LEU A 11 -12.34 13.18 -14.57
CA LEU A 11 -11.42 12.19 -14.00
C LEU A 11 -9.97 12.70 -13.99
N MET A 12 -9.51 13.38 -15.05
CA MET A 12 -8.17 13.98 -15.07
C MET A 12 -8.01 15.11 -14.05
N VAL A 13 -9.03 15.97 -13.88
CA VAL A 13 -8.96 17.08 -12.91
C VAL A 13 -8.95 16.57 -11.48
N LEU A 14 -9.74 15.54 -11.16
CA LEU A 14 -9.71 14.89 -9.84
C LEU A 14 -8.36 14.22 -9.56
N PHE A 15 -7.72 13.66 -10.59
CA PHE A 15 -6.39 13.08 -10.48
C PHE A 15 -5.31 14.13 -10.19
N LEU A 16 -5.37 15.29 -10.85
CA LEU A 16 -4.45 16.40 -10.61
C LEU A 16 -4.61 17.05 -9.23
N LEU A 17 -5.85 17.16 -8.74
CA LEU A 17 -6.14 17.68 -7.39
C LEU A 17 -5.67 16.73 -6.28
N GLY A 18 -5.72 15.41 -6.50
CA GLY A 18 -5.21 14.43 -5.55
C GLY A 18 -3.68 14.43 -5.40
N CYS A 19 -2.94 14.84 -6.44
CA CYS A 19 -1.47 14.89 -6.41
C CYS A 19 -0.90 16.15 -5.72
N LEU A 20 -1.67 17.23 -5.60
CA LEU A 20 -1.21 18.50 -5.01
C LEU A 20 -1.48 18.62 -3.50
N ALA A 21 -2.10 17.61 -2.87
CA ALA A 21 -2.48 17.68 -1.45
C ALA A 21 -1.42 17.14 -0.48
N ASN A 22 -0.26 16.68 -0.97
CA ASN A 22 0.84 16.18 -0.13
C ASN A 22 1.99 17.20 -0.04
N ASP A 23 1.68 18.41 0.43
CA ASP A 23 2.73 19.30 0.93
C ASP A 23 3.04 18.91 2.38
N ASP A 24 4.15 18.19 2.53
CA ASP A 24 4.78 17.81 3.79
C ASP A 24 4.98 19.04 4.69
N MET A 25 4.13 19.17 5.71
CA MET A 25 4.41 20.04 6.86
C MET A 25 5.51 19.40 7.71
N SER A 26 6.76 19.67 7.32
CA SER A 26 7.96 19.36 8.11
C SER A 26 8.00 20.26 9.35
N TYR A 27 7.54 19.74 10.49
CA TYR A 27 7.79 20.37 11.78
C TYR A 27 9.22 20.04 12.22
N ASN A 28 9.98 21.11 12.42
CA ASN A 28 11.36 21.13 12.87
C ASN A 28 11.53 20.31 14.16
N ILE A 29 12.02 19.06 14.03
CA ILE A 29 12.42 18.25 15.17
C ILE A 29 13.67 18.92 15.74
N LYS A 30 13.53 19.61 16.87
CA LYS A 30 14.67 20.02 17.69
C LYS A 30 15.42 18.76 18.11
N SER A 31 16.43 18.36 17.33
CA SER A 31 17.40 17.38 17.76
C SER A 31 18.21 18.02 18.89
N SER A 32 17.76 17.86 20.13
CA SER A 32 18.55 18.23 21.32
C SER A 32 19.73 17.28 21.39
N SER A 33 20.77 17.63 20.65
CA SER A 33 22.05 16.98 20.68
C SER A 33 22.64 17.19 22.08
N LYS A 34 22.81 16.07 22.81
CA LYS A 34 23.55 15.90 24.07
C LYS A 34 22.72 15.80 25.36
N ARG A 35 21.56 15.12 25.36
CA ARG A 35 21.15 14.44 26.59
C ARG A 35 21.73 13.02 26.62
N PRO A 36 22.48 12.63 27.67
CA PRO A 36 22.70 11.21 27.93
C PRO A 36 21.33 10.55 28.16
N LEU A 37 21.21 9.26 27.87
CA LEU A 37 20.01 8.49 28.23
C LEU A 37 19.77 8.48 29.74
N LEU A 38 20.80 8.79 30.52
CA LEU A 38 20.74 8.89 31.98
C LEU A 38 19.93 10.13 32.41
N PRO A 39 19.05 10.00 33.40
CA PRO A 39 18.31 11.13 33.95
C PRO A 39 19.25 12.14 34.63
N ASN A 40 18.77 13.39 34.76
CA ASN A 40 19.49 14.46 35.45
C ASN A 40 19.61 14.23 36.98
N ASN A 41 18.91 13.23 37.51
CA ASN A 41 18.96 12.83 38.91
C ASN A 41 20.11 11.84 39.13
N ALA A 42 20.80 11.93 40.25
CA ALA A 42 21.87 11.00 40.60
C ALA A 42 21.29 9.60 40.82
N VAL A 43 21.33 8.77 39.77
CA VAL A 43 20.97 7.35 39.84
C VAL A 43 22.04 6.62 40.65
N SER A 44 21.64 5.98 41.74
CA SER A 44 22.56 5.22 42.58
C SER A 44 22.80 3.81 42.02
N MET A 45 21.85 3.26 41.25
CA MET A 45 21.94 1.92 40.68
C MET A 45 21.15 1.80 39.35
N VAL A 46 21.74 1.14 38.36
CA VAL A 46 21.10 0.83 37.07
C VAL A 46 20.92 -0.69 36.97
N ILE A 47 19.69 -1.13 36.72
CA ILE A 47 19.30 -2.55 36.66
C ILE A 47 18.67 -2.84 35.29
N ASP A 48 19.18 -3.88 34.62
CA ASP A 48 18.51 -4.44 33.44
C ASP A 48 17.19 -5.12 33.87
N ALA A 49 16.07 -4.59 33.36
CA ALA A 49 14.73 -5.03 33.68
C ALA A 49 14.16 -6.05 32.67
N THR A 50 15.02 -6.71 31.89
CA THR A 50 14.60 -7.67 30.85
C THR A 50 13.62 -8.73 31.34
N GLU A 51 13.79 -9.25 32.56
CA GLU A 51 12.91 -10.26 33.16
C GLU A 51 11.69 -9.68 33.91
N ARG A 52 11.65 -8.37 34.14
CA ARG A 52 10.64 -7.71 34.99
C ARG A 52 9.69 -6.80 34.23
N MET A 53 10.07 -6.39 33.03
CA MET A 53 9.28 -5.51 32.17
C MET A 53 9.10 -6.14 30.80
N THR A 54 7.93 -6.02 30.21
CA THR A 54 7.64 -6.42 28.83
C THR A 54 7.29 -5.21 28.02
N ILE A 55 7.95 -5.03 26.88
CA ILE A 55 7.62 -4.01 25.89
C ILE A 55 6.93 -4.72 24.74
N SER A 56 5.67 -4.40 24.52
CA SER A 56 4.85 -4.91 23.42
C SER A 56 4.66 -3.84 22.35
N GLN A 57 4.66 -4.28 21.10
CA GLN A 57 4.33 -3.46 19.94
C GLN A 57 2.80 -3.42 19.80
N LEU A 58 2.22 -2.22 19.77
CA LEU A 58 0.77 -2.04 19.62
C LEU A 58 0.40 -1.85 18.14
N GLU A 59 1.02 -0.85 17.52
CA GLU A 59 0.79 -0.48 16.12
C GLU A 59 2.10 -0.04 15.48
N THR A 60 2.26 -0.29 14.17
CA THR A 60 3.42 0.19 13.43
C THR A 60 3.01 0.57 12.04
N THR A 61 3.42 1.78 11.66
CA THR A 61 3.19 2.34 10.34
C THR A 61 4.55 2.56 9.65
N PRO A 62 4.57 3.04 8.39
CA PRO A 62 5.83 3.38 7.74
C PRO A 62 6.59 4.53 8.43
N SER A 63 5.90 5.38 9.20
CA SER A 63 6.49 6.56 9.82
C SER A 63 6.25 6.66 11.33
N SER A 64 5.65 5.65 11.95
CA SER A 64 5.43 5.62 13.39
C SER A 64 5.49 4.21 13.98
N ILE A 65 5.87 4.14 15.26
CA ILE A 65 5.83 2.92 16.08
C ILE A 65 5.16 3.29 17.41
N ALA A 66 4.05 2.63 17.72
CA ALA A 66 3.39 2.70 19.01
C ALA A 66 3.81 1.50 19.89
N ILE A 67 4.29 1.81 21.08
CA ILE A 67 4.70 0.82 22.07
C ILE A 67 3.83 0.91 23.33
N GLN A 68 3.67 -0.22 24.00
CA GLN A 68 3.13 -0.32 25.33
C GLN A 68 4.13 -1.10 26.18
N TRP A 69 4.31 -0.72 27.45
CA TRP A 69 5.11 -1.49 28.40
C TRP A 69 4.28 -1.88 29.61
N ASN A 70 4.54 -3.07 30.13
CA ASN A 70 3.90 -3.61 31.32
C ASN A 70 4.94 -4.22 32.25
N PHE A 71 4.72 -4.14 33.55
CA PHE A 71 5.59 -4.75 34.56
C PHE A 71 5.03 -6.12 34.96
N LEU A 72 5.84 -7.16 34.79
CA LEU A 72 5.42 -8.54 35.06
C LEU A 72 5.36 -8.87 36.56
N LYS A 73 6.19 -8.20 37.36
CA LYS A 73 6.25 -8.37 38.82
C LYS A 73 6.38 -6.99 39.47
N ILE A 74 5.30 -6.52 40.07
CA ILE A 74 5.22 -5.24 40.78
C ILE A 74 5.84 -5.42 42.18
N ASP A 75 7.13 -5.71 42.25
CA ASP A 75 7.89 -5.60 43.50
C ASP A 75 8.89 -4.45 43.34
N PHE A 76 8.39 -3.28 42.96
CA PHE A 76 9.15 -2.06 43.14
C PHE A 76 9.13 -1.75 44.63
N ASN A 77 10.26 -1.94 45.30
CA ASN A 77 10.41 -1.63 46.72
C ASN A 77 10.47 -0.10 46.98
N GLY A 78 9.75 0.71 46.19
CA GLY A 78 9.83 2.17 46.17
C GLY A 78 8.69 2.79 45.38
N THR A 79 8.58 4.12 45.39
CA THR A 79 7.57 4.85 44.63
C THR A 79 8.05 5.04 43.19
N HIS A 80 7.24 4.59 42.22
CA HIS A 80 7.48 4.91 40.81
C HIS A 80 7.40 6.43 40.67
N GLN A 81 8.44 7.03 40.09
CA GLN A 81 8.48 8.48 39.95
C GLN A 81 8.34 8.91 38.50
N GLU A 82 9.12 8.31 37.60
CA GLU A 82 9.26 8.79 36.24
C GLU A 82 9.55 7.64 35.28
N THR A 83 8.95 7.70 34.08
CA THR A 83 9.32 6.82 32.97
C THR A 83 9.86 7.65 31.81
N VAL A 84 10.97 7.23 31.22
CA VAL A 84 11.56 7.86 30.04
C VAL A 84 11.61 6.81 28.93
N VAL A 85 11.20 7.21 27.73
CA VAL A 85 11.28 6.33 26.56
C VAL A 85 12.15 6.97 25.50
N GLY A 86 12.92 6.15 24.82
CA GLY A 86 13.82 6.61 23.78
C GLY A 86 13.99 5.60 22.68
N TYR A 87 14.49 6.06 21.54
CA TYR A 87 14.96 5.20 20.49
C TYR A 87 16.33 5.61 19.99
N ILE A 88 17.06 4.63 19.47
CA ILE A 88 18.26 4.81 18.68
C ILE A 88 18.04 4.04 17.38
N SER A 89 18.16 4.74 16.25
CA SER A 89 18.17 4.07 14.96
C SER A 89 19.48 3.30 14.78
N MET A 90 19.40 2.06 14.32
CA MET A 90 20.61 1.25 14.07
C MET A 90 21.29 1.62 12.76
N ASN A 91 20.51 2.10 11.79
CA ASN A 91 20.98 2.38 10.44
C ASN A 91 21.28 3.87 10.22
N THR A 92 20.67 4.74 11.01
CA THR A 92 20.86 6.19 10.94
C THR A 92 21.27 6.71 12.31
N ASN A 93 22.07 7.78 12.37
CA ASN A 93 22.50 8.38 13.64
C ASN A 93 21.35 9.15 14.36
N GLY A 94 20.10 8.75 14.14
CA GLY A 94 18.91 9.32 14.76
C GLY A 94 18.73 8.78 16.17
N ARG A 95 18.56 9.69 17.13
CA ARG A 95 18.19 9.36 18.49
C ARG A 95 17.06 10.27 18.96
N PHE A 96 16.21 9.73 19.81
CA PHE A 96 15.15 10.47 20.48
C PHE A 96 15.04 9.99 21.92
N ILE A 97 14.73 10.93 22.80
CA ILE A 97 14.46 10.67 24.21
C ILE A 97 13.25 11.54 24.53
N SER A 98 12.21 10.95 25.09
CA SER A 98 11.02 11.65 25.54
C SER A 98 11.35 12.52 26.75
N ASP A 99 10.46 13.45 27.07
CA ASP A 99 10.42 14.00 28.42
C ASP A 99 9.91 12.94 29.40
N ASN A 100 10.06 13.21 30.70
CA ASN A 100 9.59 12.33 31.76
C ASN A 100 8.08 12.14 31.64
N LEU A 101 7.68 10.90 31.40
CA LEU A 101 6.31 10.44 31.41
C LEU A 101 5.91 10.20 32.87
N GLY A 102 4.67 10.56 33.20
CA GLY A 102 4.09 10.28 34.51
C GLY A 102 3.97 8.78 34.78
N ASP A 103 3.75 8.45 36.04
CA ASP A 103 3.62 7.09 36.59
C ASP A 103 2.46 6.27 36.02
N VAL A 104 1.41 6.94 35.50
CA VAL A 104 0.23 6.28 34.93
C VAL A 104 0.40 5.96 33.43
N VAL A 105 1.37 6.56 32.75
CA VAL A 105 1.53 6.40 31.30
C VAL A 105 2.32 5.13 31.03
N ASN A 106 1.72 4.20 30.28
CA ASN A 106 2.32 2.93 29.89
C ASN A 106 2.42 2.75 28.37
N GLU A 107 2.07 3.79 27.60
CA GLU A 107 2.03 3.80 26.14
C GLU A 107 2.75 5.02 25.58
N PHE A 108 3.43 4.84 24.45
CA PHE A 108 4.06 5.94 23.74
C PHE A 108 4.13 5.69 22.24
N GLU A 109 3.89 6.73 21.45
CA GLU A 109 3.97 6.68 19.99
C GLU A 109 5.15 7.54 19.49
N PHE A 110 6.10 6.88 18.84
CA PHE A 110 7.17 7.54 18.11
C PHE A 110 6.67 7.89 16.71
N LYS A 111 6.71 9.18 16.35
CA LYS A 111 6.28 9.68 15.04
C LYS A 111 7.47 10.16 14.20
N HIS A 112 7.25 10.30 12.90
CA HIS A 112 8.24 10.77 11.92
C HIS A 112 9.49 9.89 11.84
N LEU A 113 9.31 8.59 12.01
CA LEU A 113 10.36 7.62 11.80
C LEU A 113 10.60 7.43 10.30
N GLN A 114 11.84 7.14 9.94
CA GLN A 114 12.18 6.71 8.59
C GLN A 114 11.56 5.33 8.31
N PRO A 115 10.95 5.13 7.12
CA PRO A 115 10.40 3.84 6.74
C PRO A 115 11.49 2.79 6.54
N ASP A 116 11.09 1.52 6.62
CA ASP A 116 11.96 0.34 6.46
C ASP A 116 13.23 0.35 7.34
N THR A 117 13.15 0.96 8.54
CA THR A 117 14.30 1.18 9.41
C THR A 117 14.12 0.45 10.74
N VAL A 118 15.21 -0.12 11.26
CA VAL A 118 15.26 -0.80 12.56
C VAL A 118 15.67 0.20 13.64
N TYR A 119 14.84 0.30 14.67
CA TYR A 119 15.04 1.13 15.85
C TYR A 119 15.23 0.24 17.07
N SER A 120 16.22 0.55 17.89
CA SER A 120 16.33 0.02 19.25
C SER A 120 15.57 0.95 20.18
N ILE A 121 14.42 0.50 20.66
CA ILE A 121 13.54 1.25 21.53
C ILE A 121 13.80 0.83 22.96
N CYS A 122 14.12 1.79 23.82
CA CYS A 122 14.41 1.57 25.23
C CYS A 122 13.38 2.30 26.09
N VAL A 123 12.93 1.62 27.14
CA VAL A 123 12.09 2.19 28.18
C VAL A 123 12.88 2.11 29.47
N GLU A 124 13.02 3.25 30.14
CA GLU A 124 13.69 3.41 31.42
C GLU A 124 12.68 3.91 32.45
N VAL A 125 12.71 3.31 33.63
CA VAL A 125 11.77 3.57 34.71
C VAL A 125 12.58 3.85 35.95
N ILE A 126 12.35 5.02 36.54
CA ILE A 126 13.07 5.49 37.70
C ILE A 126 12.19 5.30 38.92
N THR A 127 12.70 4.52 39.86
CA THR A 127 12.06 4.27 41.14
C THR A 127 12.89 4.89 42.25
N VAL A 128 12.21 5.57 43.17
CA VAL A 128 12.86 6.16 44.34
C VAL A 128 12.44 5.37 45.56
N ASN A 129 13.44 4.84 46.26
CA ASN A 129 13.30 4.25 47.58
C ASN A 129 13.87 5.22 48.63
N ILE A 130 13.55 4.99 49.90
CA ILE A 130 13.91 5.84 51.05
C ILE A 130 15.42 6.15 51.10
N ALA A 131 16.27 5.27 50.56
CA ALA A 131 17.73 5.42 50.57
C ALA A 131 18.38 5.48 49.18
N GLU A 132 17.71 5.06 48.11
CA GLU A 132 18.35 4.80 46.80
C GLU A 132 17.41 5.12 45.63
N THR A 133 17.98 5.63 44.53
CA THR A 133 17.28 5.84 43.25
C THR A 133 17.73 4.78 42.26
N VAL A 134 16.81 3.90 41.89
CA VAL A 134 17.09 2.75 41.01
C VAL A 134 16.45 2.98 39.65
N SER A 135 17.28 2.91 38.60
CA SER A 135 16.85 2.93 37.21
C SER A 135 16.68 1.51 36.70
N HIS A 136 15.51 1.23 36.12
CA HIS A 136 15.17 -0.03 35.48
C HIS A 136 15.03 0.21 33.98
N PHE A 137 15.88 -0.39 33.16
CA PHE A 137 15.84 -0.18 31.71
C PHE A 137 15.66 -1.50 30.96
N LYS A 138 14.98 -1.46 29.81
CA LYS A 138 14.92 -2.57 28.85
C LYS A 138 14.84 -2.01 27.44
N CYS A 139 15.52 -2.66 26.51
CA CYS A 139 15.50 -2.31 25.10
C CYS A 139 14.96 -3.46 24.24
N VAL A 140 14.22 -3.11 23.19
CA VAL A 140 13.70 -4.05 22.17
C VAL A 140 13.90 -3.44 20.79
N ASN A 141 14.25 -4.28 19.83
CA ASN A 141 14.42 -3.85 18.44
C ASN A 141 13.08 -3.98 17.71
N MET A 142 12.64 -2.90 17.07
CA MET A 142 11.42 -2.84 16.28
C MET A 142 11.72 -2.23 14.90
N LYS A 143 10.97 -2.64 13.88
CA LYS A 143 11.18 -2.20 12.50
C LYS A 143 9.93 -1.51 11.97
N THR A 144 10.10 -0.34 11.33
CA THR A 144 9.01 0.34 10.62
C THR A 144 8.61 -0.41 9.35
N ILE A 145 7.35 -0.26 8.94
CA ILE A 145 6.85 -0.88 7.70
C ILE A 145 7.53 -0.20 6.48
N PRO A 146 7.93 -0.93 5.44
CA PRO A 146 8.38 -0.32 4.21
C PRO A 146 7.26 0.47 3.52
N THR A 147 7.56 1.67 3.03
CA THR A 147 6.64 2.40 2.16
C THR A 147 6.49 1.67 0.84
N ILE A 148 5.26 1.36 0.44
CA ILE A 148 4.99 0.94 -0.94
C ILE A 148 5.31 2.14 -1.83
N ARG A 149 6.28 1.98 -2.74
CA ARG A 149 6.65 3.04 -3.68
C ARG A 149 5.42 3.40 -4.54
N THR A 150 5.09 4.68 -4.60
CA THR A 150 3.95 5.20 -5.38
C THR A 150 4.02 4.79 -6.84
N ASP A 151 5.21 4.68 -7.41
CA ASP A 151 5.45 4.21 -8.79
C ASP A 151 4.85 2.82 -9.04
N SER A 152 4.92 1.93 -8.04
CA SER A 152 4.37 0.57 -8.15
C SER A 152 2.84 0.58 -8.20
N ILE A 153 2.21 1.48 -7.45
CA ILE A 153 0.75 1.64 -7.45
C ILE A 153 0.28 2.17 -8.80
N VAL A 154 0.98 3.19 -9.34
CA VAL A 154 0.68 3.75 -10.66
C VAL A 154 0.81 2.70 -11.75
N ALA A 155 1.87 1.89 -11.73
CA ALA A 155 2.06 0.81 -12.69
C ALA A 155 0.92 -0.22 -12.64
N ILE A 156 0.45 -0.58 -11.44
CA ILE A 156 -0.69 -1.50 -11.25
C ILE A 156 -1.98 -0.88 -11.82
N PHE A 157 -2.25 0.40 -11.58
CA PHE A 157 -3.42 1.07 -12.14
C PHE A 157 -3.38 1.15 -13.66
N ILE A 158 -2.22 1.45 -14.25
CA ILE A 158 -2.03 1.42 -15.71
C ILE A 158 -2.28 0.02 -16.25
N ALA A 159 -1.78 -1.02 -15.59
CA ALA A 159 -2.00 -2.40 -16.00
C ALA A 159 -3.49 -2.79 -15.96
N PHE A 160 -4.20 -2.44 -14.89
CA PHE A 160 -5.65 -2.66 -14.81
C PHE A 160 -6.43 -1.86 -15.86
N GLY A 161 -6.04 -0.60 -16.10
CA GLY A 161 -6.64 0.25 -17.13
C GLY A 161 -6.45 -0.36 -18.53
N TYR A 162 -5.25 -0.86 -18.83
CA TYR A 162 -4.95 -1.52 -20.09
C TYR A 162 -5.78 -2.80 -20.29
N LEU A 163 -5.88 -3.66 -19.26
CA LEU A 163 -6.69 -4.88 -19.31
C LEU A 163 -8.17 -4.56 -19.52
N GLY A 164 -8.70 -3.55 -18.81
CA GLY A 164 -10.07 -3.09 -18.99
C GLY A 164 -10.33 -2.57 -20.41
N PHE A 165 -9.42 -1.76 -20.95
CA PHE A 165 -9.51 -1.24 -22.31
C PHE A 165 -9.52 -2.36 -23.36
N MET A 166 -8.58 -3.30 -23.26
CA MET A 166 -8.52 -4.46 -24.17
C MET A 166 -9.78 -5.33 -24.08
N GLY A 167 -10.37 -5.47 -22.88
CA GLY A 167 -11.66 -6.14 -22.70
C GLY A 167 -12.80 -5.44 -23.43
N ILE A 168 -12.91 -4.12 -23.31
CA ILE A 168 -13.95 -3.32 -23.98
C ILE A 168 -13.79 -3.40 -25.50
N VAL A 169 -12.57 -3.25 -26.02
CA VAL A 169 -12.28 -3.36 -27.46
C VAL A 169 -12.64 -4.76 -27.97
N GLY A 170 -12.26 -5.81 -27.24
CA GLY A 170 -12.62 -7.19 -27.57
C GLY A 170 -14.14 -7.39 -27.66
N CYS A 171 -14.90 -6.89 -26.68
CA CYS A 171 -16.36 -6.94 -26.69
C CYS A 171 -16.97 -6.15 -27.87
N ALA A 172 -16.44 -4.97 -28.18
CA ALA A 172 -16.92 -4.15 -29.28
C ALA A 172 -16.71 -4.84 -30.64
N VAL A 173 -15.51 -5.40 -30.87
CA VAL A 173 -15.18 -6.16 -32.09
C VAL A 173 -16.06 -7.41 -32.19
N TRP A 174 -16.25 -8.13 -31.09
CA TRP A 174 -17.12 -9.30 -31.04
C TRP A 174 -18.56 -8.97 -31.40
N LYS A 175 -19.11 -7.90 -30.81
CA LYS A 175 -20.47 -7.43 -31.09
C LYS A 175 -20.64 -6.98 -32.54
N HIS A 176 -19.65 -6.27 -33.09
CA HIS A 176 -19.65 -5.88 -34.50
C HIS A 176 -19.64 -7.10 -35.43
N ARG A 177 -18.83 -8.12 -35.12
CA ARG A 177 -18.79 -9.36 -35.89
C ARG A 177 -20.12 -10.10 -35.89
N ILE A 178 -20.76 -10.25 -34.72
CA ILE A 178 -22.10 -10.87 -34.62
C ILE A 178 -23.11 -10.07 -35.42
N HIS A 179 -23.11 -8.74 -35.30
CA HIS A 179 -24.04 -7.89 -36.02
C HIS A 179 -23.88 -8.02 -37.55
N ASN A 180 -22.63 -8.07 -38.04
CA ASN A 180 -22.35 -8.25 -39.46
C ASN A 180 -22.81 -9.63 -39.98
N ILE A 181 -22.61 -10.69 -39.19
CA ILE A 181 -23.10 -12.04 -39.54
C ILE A 181 -24.63 -12.05 -39.60
N ASN A 182 -25.30 -11.44 -38.63
CA ASN A 182 -26.77 -11.35 -38.65
C ASN A 182 -27.25 -10.53 -39.84
N ARG A 183 -26.62 -9.39 -40.15
CA ARG A 183 -27.01 -8.55 -41.30
C ARG A 183 -26.88 -9.30 -42.62
N ASN A 184 -25.78 -10.02 -42.83
CA ASN A 184 -25.60 -10.82 -44.04
C ASN A 184 -26.64 -11.95 -44.16
N ARG A 185 -27.08 -12.56 -43.05
CA ARG A 185 -28.17 -13.55 -43.08
C ARG A 185 -29.50 -12.93 -43.50
N PHE A 186 -29.83 -11.74 -43.00
CA PHE A 186 -31.04 -11.03 -43.42
C PHE A 186 -30.96 -10.54 -44.87
N ASP A 187 -29.79 -10.12 -45.35
CA ASP A 187 -29.60 -9.74 -46.75
C ASP A 187 -29.66 -10.97 -47.68
N GLU A 188 -29.21 -12.15 -47.25
CA GLU A 188 -29.40 -13.42 -47.99
C GLU A 188 -30.86 -13.88 -48.02
N GLU A 189 -31.59 -13.80 -46.91
CA GLU A 189 -33.02 -14.17 -46.83
C GLU A 189 -33.91 -13.22 -47.65
N VAL A 190 -33.56 -11.94 -47.78
CA VAL A 190 -34.31 -10.96 -48.60
C VAL A 190 -34.06 -11.17 -50.11
N ILE A 191 -32.92 -11.77 -50.50
CA ILE A 191 -32.63 -12.11 -51.90
C ILE A 191 -33.28 -13.44 -52.31
N GLU A 192 -33.62 -14.31 -51.35
CA GLU A 192 -34.23 -15.63 -51.63
C GLU A 192 -35.68 -15.56 -52.13
N ASP A 193 -36.38 -14.43 -51.96
CA ASP A 193 -37.74 -14.21 -52.51
C ASP A 193 -37.74 -13.74 -53.98
N GLY A 194 -36.56 -13.56 -54.59
CA GLY A 194 -36.40 -13.07 -55.96
C GLY A 194 -35.46 -13.93 -56.81
N SER A 195 -35.92 -15.14 -57.19
CA SER A 195 -35.33 -15.99 -58.25
C SER A 195 -33.80 -15.98 -58.36
N SER A 196 -33.11 -16.47 -57.34
CA SER A 196 -31.66 -16.72 -57.44
C SER A 196 -31.42 -18.11 -58.04
N VAL A 197 -31.34 -18.18 -59.37
CA VAL A 197 -30.62 -19.30 -60.01
C VAL A 197 -29.17 -19.21 -59.53
N ARG A 198 -28.75 -20.25 -58.80
CA ARG A 198 -27.40 -20.37 -58.25
C ARG A 198 -26.41 -20.40 -59.41
N TRP A 199 -25.58 -19.36 -59.53
CA TRP A 199 -24.60 -19.21 -60.63
C TRP A 199 -23.68 -20.43 -60.81
N LYS A 200 -23.45 -21.19 -59.73
CA LYS A 200 -22.70 -22.45 -59.75
C LYS A 200 -23.36 -23.53 -60.62
N ASP A 201 -24.69 -23.53 -60.72
CA ASP A 201 -25.44 -24.53 -61.48
C ASP A 201 -25.47 -24.20 -62.97
N ILE A 202 -25.32 -22.92 -63.34
CA ILE A 202 -25.18 -22.47 -64.75
C ILE A 202 -23.82 -22.89 -65.31
N GLU A 203 -22.76 -22.78 -64.50
CA GLU A 203 -21.40 -23.14 -64.91
C GLU A 203 -21.22 -24.66 -65.03
N GLU A 204 -21.89 -25.46 -64.18
CA GLU A 204 -21.92 -26.92 -64.30
C GLU A 204 -22.70 -27.40 -65.53
N HIS A 205 -23.84 -26.77 -65.87
CA HIS A 205 -24.60 -27.11 -67.08
C HIS A 205 -23.85 -26.79 -68.38
N GLN A 206 -23.11 -25.68 -68.44
CA GLN A 206 -22.27 -25.39 -69.62
C GLN A 206 -21.13 -26.40 -69.79
N LYS A 207 -20.54 -26.86 -68.68
CA LYS A 207 -19.47 -27.86 -68.72
C LYS A 207 -19.97 -29.21 -69.23
N LEU A 208 -21.15 -29.65 -68.78
CA LEU A 208 -21.76 -30.91 -69.22
C LEU A 208 -22.12 -30.88 -70.71
N ASN A 209 -22.70 -29.79 -71.21
CA ASN A 209 -23.01 -29.64 -72.64
C ASN A 209 -21.74 -29.58 -73.52
N SER A 210 -20.64 -28.99 -73.02
CA SER A 210 -19.37 -28.96 -73.76
C SER A 210 -18.68 -30.32 -73.88
N ILE A 211 -19.01 -31.26 -72.99
CA ILE A 211 -18.47 -32.62 -73.00
C ILE A 211 -19.27 -33.49 -73.97
N GLU A 212 -20.60 -33.32 -74.02
CA GLU A 212 -21.47 -34.07 -74.94
C GLU A 212 -21.17 -33.77 -76.42
N GLU A 213 -20.79 -32.53 -76.76
CA GLU A 213 -20.38 -32.14 -78.11
C GLU A 213 -18.99 -32.68 -78.52
N SER A 214 -18.21 -33.22 -77.58
CA SER A 214 -16.85 -33.72 -77.81
C SER A 214 -16.73 -35.24 -77.92
N VAL A 215 -17.83 -35.98 -77.76
CA VAL A 215 -17.85 -37.45 -77.72
C VAL A 215 -18.40 -38.08 -79.02
N ASP A 216 -18.99 -37.31 -79.93
CA ASP A 216 -19.40 -37.79 -81.26
C ASP A 216 -18.37 -37.42 -82.35
N VAL A 217 -17.24 -38.15 -82.39
CA VAL A 217 -16.39 -38.38 -83.59
C VAL A 217 -15.82 -39.79 -83.58
#